data_AF-A0A963V1C7-F1
#
_entry.id   AF-A0A963V1C7-F1
#
_cell.length_a   1.000
_cell.length_b   1.000
_cell.length_c   1.000
_cell.angle_alpha   90.00
_cell.angle_beta   90.00
_cell.angle_gamma   90.00
#
_symmetry.space_group_name_H-M   'P 1'
#
loop_
_entity.id
_entity.type
_entity.pdbx_description
1 polymer ?
#
loop_
_entity_poly.entity_id
_entity_poly.type
_entity_poly.pdbx_seq_one_letter_code
_entity_poly.pdbx_strand_id
1 'polypeptide(L)'
;LVCRNENIDDSNAELARDLRLLVRERLVAGDSDDEVIAYLVDRYGEYVLLSPATSGANLLLWIAGPGMLILALGAAGLYLRRRQRADEVVAEPLSAAEEARLREILDK
;
A
#
# COMPACT_ATOMS: atom_id res chain seq x y z
N LEU A 1 16.92 25.34 12.23
CA LEU A 1 15.52 24.90 12.15
C LEU A 1 15.40 24.06 10.89
N VAL A 2 15.37 22.74 11.05
CA VAL A 2 15.44 21.76 9.97
C VAL A 2 14.10 21.75 9.22
N CYS A 3 14.12 21.67 7.88
CA CYS A 3 12.90 21.57 7.06
C CYS A 3 11.95 20.53 7.65
N ARG A 4 10.73 20.93 8.03
CA ARG A 4 9.71 20.01 8.53
C ARG A 4 8.85 19.51 7.37
N ASN A 5 9.41 18.62 6.54
CA ASN A 5 8.66 17.99 5.42
C ASN A 5 7.93 19.02 4.53
N GLU A 6 8.61 20.12 4.22
CA GLU A 6 8.11 21.22 3.40
C GLU A 6 8.81 21.19 2.04
N ASN A 7 8.16 21.74 1.00
CA ASN A 7 8.81 21.96 -0.30
C ASN A 7 9.99 22.95 -0.13
N ILE A 8 11.10 22.69 -0.83
CA ILE A 8 12.29 23.56 -0.83
C ILE A 8 11.99 24.98 -1.33
N ASP A 9 10.96 25.15 -2.17
CA ASP A 9 10.55 26.44 -2.73
C ASP A 9 9.88 27.32 -1.68
N ASP A 10 9.09 26.71 -0.78
CA ASP A 10 8.31 27.41 0.25
C ASP A 10 9.05 27.51 1.60
N SER A 11 10.02 26.64 1.86
CA SER A 11 10.67 26.57 3.16
C SER A 11 11.70 27.69 3.37
N ASN A 12 11.61 28.34 4.53
CA ASN A 12 12.54 29.39 4.97
C ASN A 12 13.78 28.84 5.71
N ALA A 13 13.99 27.52 5.70
CA ALA A 13 15.18 26.92 6.28
C ALA A 13 16.44 27.28 5.47
N GLU A 14 17.56 27.45 6.16
CA GLU A 14 18.87 27.73 5.54
C GLU A 14 19.24 26.64 4.52
N LEU A 15 19.02 25.36 4.88
CA LEU A 15 19.24 24.23 3.98
C LEU A 15 18.39 24.33 2.69
N ALA A 16 17.13 24.75 2.78
CA ALA A 16 16.27 24.90 1.60
C ALA A 16 16.77 26.02 0.67
N ARG A 17 17.35 27.09 1.23
CA ARG A 17 17.99 28.14 0.42
C ARG A 17 19.20 27.62 -0.32
N ASP A 18 20.07 26.86 0.35
CA ASP A 18 21.28 26.31 -0.25
C ASP A 18 20.97 25.28 -1.33
N LEU A 19 19.98 24.42 -1.10
CA LEU A 19 19.50 23.46 -2.10
C LEU A 19 18.96 24.16 -3.36
N ARG A 20 18.20 25.24 -3.23
CA ARG A 20 17.70 26.02 -4.39
C ARG A 20 18.83 26.67 -5.19
N LEU A 21 19.84 27.21 -4.52
CA LEU A 21 21.03 27.77 -5.19
C LEU A 21 21.77 26.69 -5.98
N LEU A 22 21.93 25.51 -5.38
CA LEU A 22 22.61 24.38 -6.00
C LEU A 22 21.83 23.83 -7.20
N VAL A 23 20.52 23.66 -7.09
CA VAL A 23 19.65 23.27 -8.22
C VAL A 23 19.83 24.23 -9.38
N ARG A 24 19.80 25.54 -9.11
CA ARG A 24 19.99 26.56 -10.15
C ARG A 24 21.36 26.46 -10.82
N GLU A 25 22.42 26.24 -10.05
CA GLU A 25 23.77 26.07 -10.58
C GLU A 25 23.85 24.87 -11.54
N ARG A 26 23.28 23.72 -11.16
CA ARG A 26 23.27 22.51 -11.99
C ARG A 26 22.44 22.68 -13.26
N LEU A 27 21.26 23.29 -13.16
CA LEU A 27 20.43 23.58 -14.33
C LEU A 27 21.13 24.54 -15.32
N VAL A 28 21.84 25.56 -14.82
CA VAL A 28 22.64 26.46 -15.67
C VAL A 28 23.83 25.73 -16.29
N ALA A 29 24.39 24.73 -15.61
CA ALA A 29 25.44 23.87 -16.16
C ALA A 29 24.94 22.92 -17.27
N GLY A 30 23.63 22.80 -17.47
CA GLY A 30 23.01 22.01 -18.54
C GLY A 30 22.54 20.62 -18.12
N ASP A 31 22.55 20.32 -16.81
CA ASP A 31 22.01 19.05 -16.29
C ASP A 31 20.51 18.94 -16.53
N SER A 32 20.06 17.71 -16.79
CA SER A 32 18.63 17.35 -16.78
C SER A 32 18.08 17.23 -15.37
N ASP A 33 16.76 17.29 -15.22
CA ASP A 33 16.08 17.22 -13.91
C ASP A 33 16.50 15.97 -13.11
N ASP A 34 16.59 14.80 -13.77
CA ASP A 34 17.00 13.54 -13.13
C ASP A 34 18.45 13.59 -12.65
N GLU A 35 19.35 14.22 -13.41
CA GLU A 35 20.75 14.40 -13.03
C GLU A 35 20.91 15.35 -11.85
N VAL A 36 20.13 16.45 -11.82
CA VAL A 36 20.10 17.38 -10.69
C VAL A 36 19.61 16.66 -9.42
N ILE A 37 18.51 15.91 -9.52
CA ILE A 37 17.96 15.16 -8.39
C ILE A 37 18.95 14.10 -7.91
N ALA A 38 19.56 13.34 -8.84
CA ALA A 38 20.57 12.33 -8.50
C ALA A 38 21.77 12.96 -7.78
N TYR A 39 22.24 14.12 -8.25
CA TYR A 39 23.33 14.86 -7.62
C TYR A 39 22.99 15.29 -6.18
N LEU A 40 21.76 15.77 -5.95
CA LEU A 40 21.30 16.13 -4.61
C LEU A 40 21.20 14.91 -3.69
N VAL A 41 20.68 13.79 -4.19
CA VAL A 41 20.55 12.55 -3.41
C VAL A 41 21.91 11.94 -3.09
N ASP A 42 22.87 11.98 -4.02
CA ASP A 42 24.23 11.48 -3.77
C ASP A 42 24.91 12.25 -2.62
N ARG A 43 24.70 13.57 -2.56
CA ARG A 43 25.37 14.44 -1.58
C ARG A 43 24.63 14.58 -0.25
N TYR A 44 23.30 14.61 -0.29
CA TYR A 44 22.45 14.88 0.86
C TYR A 44 21.53 13.71 1.22
N GLY A 45 21.60 12.58 0.52
CA GLY A 45 20.75 11.41 0.78
C GLY A 45 19.30 11.56 0.31
N GLU A 46 18.55 10.46 0.32
CA GLU A 46 17.16 10.43 -0.17
C GLU A 46 16.18 11.26 0.67
N TYR A 47 16.54 11.65 1.91
CA TYR A 47 15.65 12.42 2.78
C TYR A 47 15.38 13.84 2.29
N VAL A 48 16.16 14.34 1.32
CA VAL A 48 15.89 15.63 0.66
C VAL A 48 14.74 15.54 -0.34
N LEU A 49 14.39 14.33 -0.78
CA LEU A 49 13.24 14.13 -1.64
C LEU A 49 11.96 14.29 -0.82
N LEU A 50 11.04 15.12 -1.32
CA LEU A 50 9.71 15.25 -0.73
C LEU A 50 8.91 13.95 -0.82
N SER A 51 9.17 13.15 -1.85
CA SER A 51 8.59 11.82 -2.02
C SER A 51 9.67 10.74 -2.03
N PRO A 52 9.49 9.63 -1.29
CA PRO A 52 10.45 8.54 -1.28
C PRO A 52 10.57 7.92 -2.68
N ALA A 53 11.78 7.57 -3.08
CA ALA A 53 12.03 6.91 -4.36
C ALA A 53 11.24 5.59 -4.46
N THR A 54 10.77 5.24 -5.66
CA THR A 54 10.02 4.00 -5.91
C THR A 54 10.93 2.79 -6.17
N SER A 55 12.17 2.85 -5.69
CA SER A 55 13.20 1.84 -5.88
C SER A 55 13.72 1.31 -4.53
N GLY A 56 14.57 0.28 -4.58
CA GLY A 56 15.21 -0.27 -3.39
C GLY A 56 14.23 -0.76 -2.32
N ALA A 57 14.50 -0.42 -1.06
CA ALA A 57 13.67 -0.81 0.08
C ALA A 57 12.29 -0.11 0.08
N ASN A 58 12.20 1.12 -0.44
CA ASN A 58 10.96 1.87 -0.49
C ASN A 58 9.90 1.19 -1.38
N LEU A 59 10.33 0.43 -2.39
CA LEU A 59 9.41 -0.35 -3.23
C LEU A 59 8.55 -1.32 -2.42
N LEU A 60 9.09 -1.89 -1.34
CA LEU A 60 8.32 -2.76 -0.44
C LEU A 60 7.16 -1.99 0.21
N LEU A 61 7.39 -0.74 0.62
CA LEU A 61 6.35 0.11 1.22
C LEU A 61 5.25 0.46 0.20
N TRP A 62 5.64 0.75 -1.04
CA TRP A 62 4.70 1.03 -2.13
C TRP A 62 3.84 -0.19 -2.50
N ILE A 63 4.43 -1.40 -2.51
CA ILE A 63 3.70 -2.63 -2.86
C ILE A 63 2.91 -3.18 -1.67
N ALA A 64 3.35 -2.96 -0.43
CA ALA A 64 2.75 -3.58 0.76
C ALA A 64 1.25 -3.28 0.88
N GLY A 65 0.81 -2.03 0.71
CA GLY A 65 -0.60 -1.65 0.80
C GLY A 65 -1.48 -2.37 -0.23
N PRO A 66 -1.24 -2.16 -1.54
CA PRO A 66 -1.98 -2.86 -2.61
C PRO A 66 -1.88 -4.38 -2.50
N GLY A 67 -0.69 -4.90 -2.17
CA GLY A 67 -0.44 -6.33 -2.02
C GLY A 67 -1.26 -6.96 -0.90
N MET A 68 -1.31 -6.31 0.28
CA MET A 68 -2.15 -6.77 1.39
C MET A 68 -3.64 -6.74 1.06
N LEU A 69 -4.10 -5.71 0.32
CA LEU A 69 -5.49 -5.64 -0.11
C LEU A 69 -5.85 -6.81 -1.05
N ILE A 70 -4.99 -7.10 -2.04
CA ILE A 70 -5.18 -8.23 -2.96
C ILE A 70 -5.19 -9.55 -2.18
N LEU A 71 -4.25 -9.74 -1.25
CA LEU A 71 -4.18 -10.94 -0.41
C LEU A 71 -5.44 -11.10 0.45
N ALA A 72 -5.93 -10.02 1.06
CA ALA A 72 -7.14 -10.03 1.88
C ALA A 72 -8.38 -10.38 1.05
N LEU A 73 -8.55 -9.78 -0.14
CA LEU A 73 -9.65 -10.08 -1.04
C LEU A 73 -9.58 -11.52 -1.57
N GLY A 74 -8.38 -12.00 -1.90
CA GLY A 74 -8.15 -13.39 -2.30
C GLY A 74 -8.52 -14.37 -1.20
N ALA A 75 -8.07 -14.12 0.03
CA ALA A 75 -8.40 -14.94 1.19
C ALA A 75 -9.91 -14.93 1.49
N ALA A 76 -10.54 -13.76 1.47
CA ALA A 76 -11.99 -13.62 1.66
C ALA A 76 -12.78 -14.35 0.57
N GLY A 77 -12.40 -14.19 -0.69
CA GLY A 77 -13.03 -14.89 -1.82
C GLY A 77 -12.90 -16.42 -1.72
N LEU A 78 -11.73 -16.92 -1.33
CA LEU A 78 -11.51 -18.35 -1.07
C LEU A 78 -12.36 -18.84 0.10
N TYR A 79 -12.42 -18.08 1.19
CA TYR A 79 -13.23 -18.40 2.37
C TYR A 79 -14.72 -18.49 2.01
N LEU A 80 -15.27 -17.48 1.33
CA LEU A 80 -16.67 -17.45 0.92
C LEU A 80 -17.02 -18.59 -0.04
N ARG A 81 -16.14 -18.90 -1.00
CA ARG A 81 -16.33 -20.04 -1.92
C ARG A 81 -16.34 -21.38 -1.19
N ARG A 82 -15.45 -21.58 -0.23
CA ARG A 82 -15.41 -22.81 0.57
C ARG A 82 -16.66 -22.95 1.44
N ARG A 83 -17.15 -21.84 2.00
CA ARG A 83 -18.39 -21.82 2.78
C ARG A 83 -19.60 -22.23 1.94
N GLN A 84 -19.77 -21.65 0.75
CA GLN A 84 -20.88 -22.01 -0.15
C GLN A 84 -20.88 -23.49 -0.54
N ARG A 85 -19.71 -24.08 -0.79
CA ARG A 85 -19.60 -25.52 -1.07
C ARG A 85 -19.86 -26.41 0.15
N ALA A 86 -19.58 -25.93 1.36
CA ALA A 86 -19.89 -26.69 2.57
C ALA A 86 -21.42 -26.79 2.79
N ASP A 87 -22.17 -25.72 2.46
CA ASP A 87 -23.64 -25.74 2.47
C ASP A 87 -24.21 -26.70 1.41
N GLU A 88 -23.53 -26.88 0.27
CA GLU A 88 -23.95 -27.80 -0.80
C GLU A 88 -23.69 -29.29 -0.46
N VAL A 89 -22.79 -29.59 0.48
CA VAL A 89 -22.48 -30.96 0.93
C VAL A 89 -23.47 -31.45 2.00
N VAL A 90 -24.31 -30.58 2.58
CA VAL A 90 -25.28 -30.97 3.61
C VAL A 90 -26.71 -30.74 3.12
N ALA A 91 -27.16 -31.63 2.24
CA ALA A 91 -28.58 -31.93 2.11
C ALA A 91 -28.75 -33.34 1.54
N GLU A 92 -28.36 -34.37 2.30
CA GLU A 92 -29.10 -35.63 2.15
C GLU A 92 -30.53 -35.37 2.61
N PRO A 93 -31.55 -35.71 1.81
CA PRO A 93 -32.94 -35.52 2.22
C PRO A 93 -33.19 -36.33 3.49
N LEU A 94 -33.85 -35.72 4.47
CA LEU A 94 -34.19 -36.36 5.75
C LEU A 94 -34.89 -37.70 5.48
N SER A 95 -34.47 -38.74 6.20
CA SER A 95 -35.24 -39.99 6.20
C SER A 95 -36.61 -39.75 6.82
N ALA A 96 -37.62 -40.54 6.41
CA ALA A 96 -38.98 -40.38 6.91
C ALA A 96 -39.08 -40.44 8.45
N ALA A 97 -38.18 -41.18 9.11
CA ALA A 97 -38.09 -41.26 10.56
C ALA A 97 -37.55 -39.96 11.21
N GLU A 98 -36.58 -39.32 10.58
CA GLU A 98 -36.00 -38.05 11.03
C GLU A 98 -37.00 -36.89 10.83
N GLU A 99 -37.73 -36.90 9.71
CA GLU A 99 -38.74 -35.88 9.43
C GLU A 99 -39.92 -35.94 10.40
N ALA A 100 -40.39 -37.16 10.75
CA ALA A 100 -41.43 -37.36 11.74
C ALA A 100 -41.01 -36.87 13.14
N ARG A 101 -39.77 -37.15 13.54
CA ARG A 101 -39.19 -36.69 14.80
C ARG A 101 -39.00 -35.17 14.85
N LEU A 102 -38.64 -34.55 13.72
CA LEU A 102 -38.50 -33.09 13.62
C LEU A 102 -39.87 -32.39 13.79
N ARG A 103 -40.92 -32.92 13.14
CA ARG A 103 -42.29 -32.40 13.28
C ARG A 103 -42.78 -32.46 14.73
N GLU A 104 -42.53 -33.57 15.43
CA GLU A 104 -42.89 -33.71 16.86
C GLU A 104 -42.22 -32.65 17.76
N ILE A 105 -40.98 -32.25 17.44
CA ILE A 105 -40.24 -31.23 18.20
C ILE A 105 -40.73 -29.82 17.88
N LEU A 106 -41.11 -29.53 16.63
CA LEU A 106 -41.56 -28.21 16.19
C LEU A 106 -43.02 -27.89 16.54
N ASP A 107 -43.88 -28.92 16.69
CA ASP A 107 -45.29 -28.78 17.05
C ASP A 107 -45.54 -28.74 18.58
N LYS A 108 -44.48 -28.61 19.39
CA LYS A 108 -44.52 -28.34 20.84
C LYS A 108 -44.26 -26.86 21.14
#